data_AF-A0A3M7B8Q7-F1
#
_entry.id   AF-A0A3M7B8Q7-F1
#
_cell.length_a   1.000
_cell.length_b   1.000
_cell.length_c   1.000
_cell.angle_alpha   90.00
_cell.angle_beta   90.00
_cell.angle_gamma   90.00
#
_symmetry.space_group_name_H-M   'P 1'
#
loop_
_entity.id
_entity.type
_entity.pdbx_description
1 polymer ?
#
loop_
_entity_poly.entity_id
_entity_poly.type
_entity_poly.pdbx_seq_one_letter_code
_entity_poly.pdbx_strand_id
1 'polypeptide(L)'
;MAYDMASPSGVEQAKDDSKKISFRFCRECSNMLYPKEDKLNNQLMFACRMCQWAEPADAMCIYRNALKEEIAETAGNVQDVAQDPT
;
A
#
# COMPACT_ATOMS: atom_id res chain seq x y z
N MET A 1 -21.67 -43.55 -15.29
CA MET A 1 -21.95 -42.20 -14.76
C MET A 1 -20.67 -41.70 -14.10
N ALA A 2 -19.83 -41.00 -14.86
CA ALA A 2 -18.65 -40.33 -14.33
C ALA A 2 -19.06 -38.88 -14.06
N TYR A 3 -18.89 -38.40 -12.83
CA TYR A 3 -19.16 -37.01 -12.50
C TYR A 3 -17.90 -36.20 -12.82
N ASP A 4 -18.00 -35.33 -13.83
CA ASP A 4 -17.00 -34.31 -14.15
C ASP A 4 -17.02 -33.24 -13.04
N MET A 5 -15.97 -33.16 -12.24
CA MET A 5 -15.75 -32.06 -11.29
C MET A 5 -14.88 -31.00 -11.97
N ALA A 6 -15.47 -30.27 -12.91
CA ALA A 6 -14.87 -29.04 -13.41
C ALA A 6 -15.33 -27.87 -12.51
N SER A 7 -14.54 -27.56 -11.49
CA SER A 7 -14.69 -26.33 -10.71
C SER A 7 -14.40 -25.11 -11.60
N PRO A 8 -15.36 -24.19 -11.79
CA PRO A 8 -15.13 -23.03 -12.61
C PRO A 8 -14.23 -22.04 -11.85
N SER A 9 -13.12 -21.74 -12.51
CA SER A 9 -12.62 -20.37 -12.75
C SER A 9 -12.32 -19.51 -11.52
N GLY A 10 -11.02 -19.20 -11.39
CA GLY A 10 -10.48 -18.27 -10.43
C GLY A 10 -11.29 -16.98 -10.36
N VAL A 11 -11.70 -16.67 -9.14
CA VAL A 11 -12.21 -15.34 -8.80
C VAL A 11 -11.07 -14.38 -9.10
N GLU A 12 -11.18 -13.62 -10.19
CA GLU A 12 -10.35 -12.46 -10.46
C GLU A 12 -10.56 -11.50 -9.29
N GLN A 13 -9.65 -11.55 -8.32
CA GLN A 13 -9.58 -10.58 -7.25
C GLN A 13 -9.18 -9.25 -7.88
N ALA A 14 -10.18 -8.43 -8.23
CA ALA A 14 -10.00 -7.02 -8.50
C ALA A 14 -9.31 -6.42 -7.26
N LYS A 15 -8.00 -6.22 -7.36
CA LYS A 15 -7.18 -5.64 -6.29
C LYS A 15 -7.71 -4.24 -6.03
N ASP A 16 -8.34 -4.08 -4.87
CA ASP A 16 -8.75 -2.78 -4.34
C ASP A 16 -7.49 -2.00 -3.95
N ASP A 17 -6.86 -1.33 -4.93
CA ASP A 17 -5.70 -0.47 -4.75
C ASP A 17 -5.98 0.71 -3.80
N SER A 18 -7.26 0.98 -3.48
CA SER A 18 -7.70 1.97 -2.49
C SER A 18 -7.20 1.68 -1.07
N LYS A 19 -6.70 0.47 -0.80
CA LYS A 19 -6.25 0.03 0.53
C LYS A 19 -4.82 0.40 0.91
N LYS A 20 -3.97 0.80 -0.04
CA LYS A 20 -2.54 1.00 0.20
C LYS A 20 -2.22 2.46 0.47
N ILE A 21 -1.74 2.74 1.68
CA ILE A 21 -1.18 4.04 2.04
C ILE A 21 0.31 4.03 1.69
N SER A 22 0.73 4.94 0.81
CA SER A 22 2.14 5.10 0.44
C SER A 22 2.85 6.09 1.35
N PHE A 23 3.93 5.67 2.01
CA PHE A 23 4.84 6.60 2.68
C PHE A 23 5.65 7.40 1.65
N ARG A 24 5.85 8.70 1.92
CA ARG A 24 6.60 9.61 1.05
C ARG A 24 7.80 10.20 1.76
N PHE A 25 8.85 10.44 0.99
CA PHE A 25 10.12 10.97 1.47
C PHE A 25 10.47 12.25 0.72
N CYS A 26 10.99 13.21 1.47
CA CYS A 26 11.42 14.50 0.93
C CYS A 26 12.56 14.32 -0.07
N ARG A 27 12.46 14.96 -1.24
CA ARG A 27 13.49 14.86 -2.29
C ARG A 27 14.79 15.60 -1.95
N GLU A 28 14.75 16.54 -0.99
CA GLU A 28 15.92 17.34 -0.60
C GLU A 28 16.73 16.68 0.53
N CYS A 29 16.05 16.21 1.59
CA CYS A 29 16.71 15.73 2.81
C CYS A 29 16.34 14.30 3.20
N SER A 30 15.59 13.57 2.35
CA SER A 30 15.18 12.16 2.56
C SER A 30 14.43 11.89 3.87
N ASN A 31 13.94 12.92 4.55
CA ASN A 31 13.09 12.79 5.73
C ASN A 31 11.64 12.45 5.34
N MET A 32 10.89 11.83 6.25
CA MET A 32 9.47 11.52 6.03
C MET A 32 8.65 12.79 5.83
N LEU A 33 7.77 12.78 4.82
CA LEU A 33 6.80 13.86 4.59
C LEU A 33 5.55 13.65 5.44
N TYR A 34 4.97 14.74 5.91
CA TYR A 34 3.79 14.73 6.77
C TYR A 34 2.60 15.40 6.08
N PRO A 35 1.38 14.88 6.28
CA PRO A 35 0.15 15.50 5.77
C PRO A 35 -0.03 16.93 6.30
N LYS A 36 -0.39 17.86 5.42
CA LYS A 36 -0.64 19.28 5.68
C LYS A 36 -1.77 19.79 4.79
N GLU A 37 -2.71 20.52 5.35
CA GLU A 37 -3.79 21.17 4.59
C GLU A 37 -3.31 22.46 3.92
N ASP A 38 -3.58 22.63 2.63
CA ASP A 38 -3.59 23.93 1.95
C ASP A 38 -5.01 24.51 1.97
N LYS A 39 -5.22 25.50 2.85
CA LYS A 39 -6.54 26.12 3.11
C LYS A 39 -7.03 27.02 1.98
N LEU A 40 -6.14 27.48 1.10
CA LEU A 40 -6.55 28.37 0.00
C LEU A 40 -7.17 27.57 -1.14
N ASN A 41 -6.55 26.42 -1.45
CA ASN A 41 -7.00 25.55 -2.54
C ASN A 41 -7.85 24.37 -2.05
N ASN A 42 -8.00 24.20 -0.73
CA ASN A 42 -8.66 23.05 -0.09
C ASN A 42 -8.06 21.71 -0.55
N GLN A 43 -6.73 21.63 -0.59
CA GLN A 43 -5.99 20.46 -1.07
C GLN A 43 -5.11 19.84 0.02
N LEU A 44 -4.99 18.51 -0.02
CA LEU A 44 -4.08 17.76 0.84
C LEU A 44 -2.66 17.82 0.26
N MET A 45 -1.73 18.31 1.06
CA MET A 45 -0.31 18.39 0.74
C MET A 45 0.50 17.48 1.67
N PHE A 46 1.68 17.06 1.22
CA PHE A 46 2.71 16.42 2.02
C PHE A 46 3.90 17.37 2.15
N ALA A 47 4.25 17.75 3.37
CA ALA A 47 5.31 18.72 3.65
C ALA A 47 6.39 18.12 4.54
N CYS A 48 7.64 18.47 4.27
CA CYS A 48 8.74 18.13 5.16
C CYS A 48 8.71 19.03 6.40
N ARG A 49 9.08 18.50 7.57
CA ARG A 49 9.23 19.32 8.77
C ARG A 49 10.59 20.01 8.85
N MET A 50 11.61 19.47 8.20
CA MET A 50 13.02 19.88 8.35
C MET A 50 13.52 20.82 7.24
N CYS A 51 12.76 20.97 6.16
CA CYS A 51 13.04 21.88 5.05
C CYS A 51 11.74 22.45 4.49
N GLN A 52 11.81 23.24 3.41
CA GLN A 52 10.65 23.94 2.84
C GLN A 52 9.91 23.14 1.75
N TRP A 53 10.40 21.95 1.41
CA TRP A 53 9.77 21.11 0.39
C TRP A 53 8.35 20.66 0.77
N ALA A 54 7.42 20.78 -0.18
CA ALA A 54 6.06 20.25 -0.09
C ALA A 54 5.54 19.85 -1.47
N GLU A 55 4.64 18.86 -1.51
CA GLU A 55 4.04 18.31 -2.74
C GLU A 55 2.56 17.95 -2.54
N PRO A 56 1.73 17.94 -3.58
CA PRO A 56 0.34 17.52 -3.49
C PRO A 56 0.22 15.99 -3.26
N ALA A 57 -0.84 15.58 -2.56
CA ALA A 57 -1.12 14.16 -2.33
C ALA A 57 -1.81 13.52 -3.54
N ASP A 58 -1.32 12.36 -3.99
CA ASP A 58 -1.99 11.57 -5.05
C ASP A 58 -3.20 10.78 -4.51
N ALA A 59 -3.15 10.41 -3.23
CA ALA A 59 -4.22 9.68 -2.55
C ALA A 59 -4.72 10.47 -1.33
N MET A 60 -6.04 10.47 -1.14
CA MET A 60 -6.70 11.22 -0.06
C MET A 60 -6.71 10.46 1.27
N CYS A 61 -6.50 9.13 1.24
CA CYS A 61 -6.45 8.32 2.46
C CYS A 61 -5.10 8.48 3.17
N ILE A 62 -5.14 9.07 4.36
CA ILE A 62 -3.93 9.42 5.13
C ILE A 62 -3.58 8.37 6.19
N TYR A 63 -4.61 7.70 6.72
CA TYR A 63 -4.49 6.70 7.77
C TYR A 63 -5.60 5.66 7.61
N ARG A 64 -5.24 4.39 7.84
CA ARG A 64 -6.15 3.26 7.83
C ARG A 64 -5.73 2.33 8.94
N ASN A 65 -6.67 2.03 9.84
CA ASN A 65 -6.51 0.97 10.83
C ASN A 65 -7.16 -0.31 10.29
N ALA A 66 -6.35 -1.30 9.92
CA ALA A 66 -6.85 -2.59 9.44
C ALA A 66 -6.76 -3.62 10.57
N LEU A 67 -7.88 -3.88 11.25
CA LEU A 67 -7.95 -4.82 12.38
C LEU A 67 -7.89 -6.29 11.95
N LYS A 68 -8.26 -6.56 10.70
CA LYS A 68 -8.20 -7.86 10.05
C LYS A 68 -7.61 -7.62 8.67
N GLU A 69 -6.33 -7.92 8.53
CA GLU A 69 -5.69 -7.96 7.22
C GLU A 69 -5.74 -9.40 6.72
N GLU A 70 -6.27 -9.61 5.52
CA GLU A 70 -5.88 -10.77 4.70
C GLU A 70 -4.45 -10.51 4.22
N ILE A 71 -3.49 -10.57 5.16
CA ILE A 71 -2.09 -10.69 4.80
C ILE A 71 -2.03 -12.04 4.10
N ALA A 72 -1.59 -12.05 2.84
CA ALA A 72 -1.37 -13.31 2.14
C ALA A 72 -0.51 -14.19 3.06
N GLU A 73 -1.01 -15.39 3.41
CA GLU A 73 -0.32 -16.33 4.30
C GLU A 73 1.08 -16.69 3.77
N THR A 74 1.32 -16.44 2.48
CA THR A 74 2.62 -16.51 1.82
C THR A 74 3.26 -15.13 1.70
N ALA A 75 3.68 -14.54 2.82
CA ALA A 75 4.49 -13.32 2.79
C ALA A 75 5.87 -13.62 2.21
N GLY A 76 6.18 -13.06 1.03
CA GLY A 76 7.52 -13.12 0.44
C GLY A 76 8.01 -14.54 0.19
N ASN A 77 7.32 -15.32 -0.64
CA ASN A 77 7.81 -16.63 -1.09
C ASN A 77 9.19 -16.46 -1.74
N VAL A 78 10.25 -16.69 -0.97
CA VAL A 78 11.62 -16.60 -1.45
C VAL A 78 11.93 -17.94 -2.11
N GLN A 79 12.50 -17.89 -3.31
CA GLN A 79 12.73 -19.11 -4.12
C GLN A 79 13.71 -20.09 -3.45
N ASP A 80 14.47 -19.65 -2.45
CA ASP A 80 15.47 -20.40 -1.70
C ASP A 80 14.94 -21.02 -0.40
N VAL A 81 13.64 -20.89 -0.06
CA VAL A 81 13.05 -21.58 1.09
C VAL A 81 13.26 -23.11 1.01
N ALA A 82 13.30 -23.68 -0.20
CA ALA A 82 13.56 -25.11 -0.41
C ALA A 82 15.01 -25.53 -0.11
N GLN A 83 15.94 -24.58 0.05
CA GLN A 83 17.34 -24.82 0.43
C GLN A 83 17.57 -24.67 1.94
N ASP A 84 16.54 -24.26 2.71
CA ASP A 84 16.62 -24.17 4.16
C ASP A 84 16.69 -25.58 4.78
N PRO A 85 17.77 -25.94 5.49
CA PRO A 85 17.96 -27.29 6.03
C PRO A 85 17.14 -27.61 7.30
N THR A 86 16.25 -26.73 7.74
CA THR A 86 15.37 -26.92 8.92
C THR A 86 14.31 -28.01 8.73
#